data_AF-A0A976QXB3-F1
#
_entry.id   AF-A0A976QXB3-F1
#
_cell.length_a   1.000
_cell.length_b   1.000
_cell.length_c   1.000
_cell.angle_alpha   90.00
_cell.angle_beta   90.00
_cell.angle_gamma   90.00
#
_symmetry.space_group_name_H-M   'P 1'
#
loop_
_entity.id
_entity.type
_entity.pdbx_description
1 polymer ?
#
loop_
_entity_poly.entity_id
_entity_poly.type
_entity_poly.pdbx_seq_one_letter_code
_entity_poly.pdbx_strand_id
1 'polypeptide(L)'
;MNKRFLNLLCGLYITIFYRIVFESSIVKCEDKSPEESNIVDYNVDSIPLTYVPGTGYVASVIVGGQTLSLLLHSTTCGLTLFENSKKICRKDVENPCYNPNKSTTASWCDTSMLCLPGKFNFECREIHSPYSIKDYTITPFRILGHDFKLYTIEGYESFRMGLHNKKSDIIYDKVPVKLARHLDRYDITIFKNVDGLLGIAGSEVCCRTSIWDRIIRDYRGFFVIDINPPQNVRFPSKLYLGTDRLVDEDIIWSEKRQVGGIYTNSSLQFTIYDLKICNVSLFGKTSSNWEATVDLTTPYLVLPKNFWITLMKYLPVDQSCFTDDTQPRLCKLVQSERYFPILEFKLSNPYFINFEKYEPQTIKIPLENLLEDDGKSRTVLIVPDEYREKSPYTVNPSIKLGYKVLESLNVIVDTEGYRIGLVPKNELVGSLSKCAEVPICIGDQVYEPALNVCVDPMCSIWLMKRLNPELRICETSFFAKILFTTIISVLVIAEFYCNFARRHILKITSRLCQ
;
A
#
# COMPACT_ATOMS: atom_id res chain seq x y z
N MET A 1 -67.47 -21.29 39.09
CA MET A 1 -66.69 -21.12 37.84
C MET A 1 -65.91 -22.41 37.57
N ASN A 2 -66.12 -22.97 36.39
CA ASN A 2 -65.97 -24.39 36.10
C ASN A 2 -64.50 -24.77 35.88
N LYS A 3 -63.97 -25.80 36.59
CA LYS A 3 -62.58 -26.31 36.44
C LYS A 3 -62.20 -26.63 34.98
N ARG A 4 -63.18 -26.95 34.14
CA ARG A 4 -63.00 -27.15 32.70
C ARG A 4 -62.60 -25.88 31.95
N PHE A 5 -63.04 -24.70 32.38
CA PHE A 5 -62.72 -23.43 31.73
C PHE A 5 -61.27 -22.99 32.02
N LEU A 6 -60.79 -23.25 33.25
CA LEU A 6 -59.40 -22.95 33.64
C LEU A 6 -58.40 -23.85 32.91
N ASN A 7 -58.72 -25.14 32.73
CA ASN A 7 -57.85 -26.05 31.96
C ASN A 7 -57.82 -25.70 30.47
N LEU A 8 -58.92 -25.18 29.92
CA LEU A 8 -58.96 -24.72 28.53
C LEU A 8 -58.13 -23.45 28.34
N LEU A 9 -58.20 -22.50 29.28
CA LEU A 9 -57.38 -21.30 29.28
C LEU A 9 -55.89 -21.61 29.45
N CYS A 10 -55.51 -22.50 30.38
CA CYS A 10 -54.12 -22.94 30.53
C CYS A 10 -53.62 -23.69 29.30
N GLY A 11 -54.43 -24.55 28.69
CA GLY A 11 -54.07 -25.23 27.44
C GLY A 11 -53.81 -24.25 26.31
N LEU A 12 -54.70 -23.26 26.14
CA LEU A 12 -54.56 -22.21 25.12
C LEU A 12 -53.32 -21.35 25.37
N TYR A 13 -53.04 -20.98 26.62
CA TYR A 13 -51.86 -20.20 26.98
C TYR A 13 -50.56 -20.96 26.71
N ILE A 14 -50.51 -22.27 27.03
CA ILE A 14 -49.34 -23.11 26.75
C ILE A 14 -49.14 -23.26 25.25
N THR A 15 -50.20 -23.44 24.47
CA THR A 15 -50.08 -23.51 23.00
C THR A 15 -49.66 -22.19 22.36
N ILE A 16 -50.16 -21.05 22.86
CA ILE A 16 -49.74 -19.72 22.36
C ILE A 16 -48.30 -19.44 22.76
N PHE A 17 -47.89 -19.79 23.99
CA PHE A 17 -46.53 -19.60 24.46
C PHE A 17 -45.54 -20.49 23.70
N TYR A 18 -45.89 -21.76 23.43
CA TYR A 18 -45.08 -22.63 22.57
C TYR A 18 -45.00 -22.08 21.14
N ARG A 19 -46.08 -21.53 20.59
CA ARG A 19 -46.06 -20.98 19.23
C ARG A 19 -45.19 -19.72 19.14
N ILE A 20 -45.28 -18.81 20.11
CA ILE A 20 -44.45 -17.59 20.14
C ILE A 20 -42.97 -17.90 20.42
N VAL A 21 -42.67 -18.84 21.32
CA VAL A 21 -41.28 -19.19 21.68
C VAL A 21 -40.61 -20.09 20.65
N PHE A 22 -41.33 -21.02 20.01
CA PHE A 22 -40.75 -21.90 18.98
C PHE A 22 -40.85 -21.36 17.54
N GLU A 23 -41.79 -20.48 17.17
CA GLU A 23 -41.76 -19.82 15.84
C GLU A 23 -40.75 -18.66 15.80
N SER A 24 -40.30 -18.13 16.94
CA SER A 24 -39.27 -17.08 17.00
C SER A 24 -37.82 -17.60 16.97
N SER A 25 -37.61 -18.92 17.07
CA SER A 25 -36.28 -19.53 17.21
C SER A 25 -35.89 -20.45 16.06
N ILE A 26 -36.61 -20.41 14.94
CA ILE A 26 -36.19 -21.00 13.67
C ILE A 26 -36.17 -19.91 12.61
N VAL A 27 -35.28 -18.93 12.82
CA VAL A 27 -34.62 -18.32 11.66
C VAL A 27 -33.77 -19.44 11.09
N LYS A 28 -34.34 -20.19 10.13
CA LYS A 28 -33.50 -20.88 9.16
C LYS A 28 -32.60 -19.78 8.59
N CYS A 29 -31.33 -19.78 8.95
CA CYS A 29 -30.30 -19.28 8.08
C CYS A 29 -30.41 -20.14 6.83
N GLU A 30 -31.32 -19.76 5.94
CA GLU A 30 -31.12 -19.98 4.54
C GLU A 30 -29.80 -19.26 4.28
N ASP A 31 -28.73 -20.05 4.13
CA ASP A 31 -27.52 -19.60 3.47
C ASP A 31 -27.97 -19.16 2.07
N LYS A 32 -28.52 -17.96 1.98
CA LYS A 32 -28.40 -17.15 0.79
C LYS A 32 -26.90 -16.97 0.66
N SER A 33 -26.31 -17.89 -0.13
CA SER A 33 -25.12 -17.58 -0.92
C SER A 33 -25.23 -16.11 -1.28
N PRO A 34 -24.22 -15.27 -1.00
CA PRO A 34 -24.24 -13.91 -1.49
C PRO A 34 -24.60 -14.01 -2.97
N GLU A 35 -25.69 -13.35 -3.37
CA GLU A 35 -26.03 -13.20 -4.78
C GLU A 35 -24.75 -12.69 -5.44
N GLU A 36 -24.18 -13.52 -6.31
CA GLU A 36 -22.88 -13.28 -6.97
C GLU A 36 -23.02 -11.98 -7.78
N SER A 37 -22.76 -10.83 -7.16
CA SER A 37 -22.55 -9.54 -7.84
C SER A 37 -21.16 -9.54 -8.46
N ASN A 38 -20.95 -10.44 -9.40
CA ASN A 38 -19.79 -10.44 -10.27
C ASN A 38 -20.32 -10.63 -11.68
N ILE A 39 -20.81 -9.52 -12.25
CA ILE A 39 -20.99 -9.33 -13.68
C ILE A 39 -19.62 -9.57 -14.30
N VAL A 40 -19.36 -10.82 -14.67
CA VAL A 40 -18.14 -11.24 -15.33
C VAL A 40 -18.57 -11.70 -16.71
N ASP A 41 -18.45 -10.81 -17.69
CA ASP A 41 -18.45 -11.28 -19.06
C ASP A 41 -17.16 -12.08 -19.27
N TYR A 42 -17.34 -13.38 -19.49
CA TYR A 42 -16.25 -14.31 -19.73
C TYR A 42 -15.68 -14.19 -21.15
N ASN A 43 -16.20 -13.31 -22.01
CA ASN A 43 -15.79 -13.18 -23.41
C ASN A 43 -14.83 -12.03 -23.70
N VAL A 44 -14.09 -11.54 -22.70
CA VAL A 44 -13.10 -10.47 -22.89
C VAL A 44 -11.69 -11.04 -23.09
N ASP A 45 -10.95 -10.45 -24.02
CA ASP A 45 -9.55 -10.82 -24.30
C ASP A 45 -8.71 -10.68 -23.02
N SER A 46 -8.00 -11.75 -22.66
CA SER A 46 -7.21 -11.75 -21.43
C SER A 46 -5.95 -12.60 -21.50
N ILE A 47 -4.94 -12.19 -20.73
CA ILE A 47 -3.69 -12.89 -20.54
C ILE A 47 -3.80 -13.68 -19.23
N PRO A 48 -3.76 -15.02 -19.27
CA PRO A 48 -3.78 -15.82 -18.05
C PRO A 48 -2.49 -15.63 -17.26
N LEU A 49 -2.61 -15.52 -15.93
CA LEU A 49 -1.49 -15.42 -15.02
C LEU A 49 -1.40 -16.67 -14.14
N THR A 50 -0.17 -17.12 -13.90
CA THR A 50 0.13 -18.24 -13.00
C THR A 50 0.96 -17.73 -11.83
N TYR A 51 0.62 -18.15 -10.62
CA TYR A 51 1.41 -17.79 -9.43
C TYR A 51 2.63 -18.70 -9.28
N VAL A 52 3.81 -18.10 -9.10
CA VAL A 52 5.06 -18.78 -8.77
C VAL A 52 5.43 -18.46 -7.32
N PRO A 53 5.43 -19.46 -6.41
CA PRO A 53 5.72 -19.25 -5.00
C PRO A 53 7.05 -18.55 -4.75
N GLY A 54 7.02 -17.51 -3.91
CA GLY A 54 8.21 -16.73 -3.56
C GLY A 54 8.74 -15.81 -4.66
N THR A 55 8.03 -15.65 -5.79
CA THR A 55 8.42 -14.71 -6.85
C THR A 55 7.27 -13.83 -7.32
N GLY A 56 6.08 -14.37 -7.60
CA GLY A 56 4.92 -13.57 -8.00
C GLY A 56 4.18 -14.17 -9.20
N TYR A 57 3.44 -13.33 -9.93
CA TYR A 57 2.61 -13.76 -11.05
C TYR A 57 3.36 -13.71 -12.38
N VAL A 58 3.27 -14.79 -13.16
CA VAL A 58 3.93 -14.91 -14.47
C VAL A 58 2.93 -15.04 -15.60
N ALA A 59 3.29 -14.55 -16.78
CA ALA A 59 2.62 -14.83 -18.04
C ALA A 59 3.45 -15.82 -18.88
N SER A 60 2.77 -16.76 -19.52
CA SER A 60 3.41 -17.69 -20.47
C SER A 60 3.47 -17.08 -21.85
N VAL A 61 4.68 -17.03 -22.42
CA VAL A 61 4.92 -16.46 -23.75
C VAL A 61 5.86 -17.36 -24.55
N ILE A 62 5.88 -17.17 -25.87
CA ILE A 62 6.82 -17.83 -26.77
C ILE A 62 7.71 -16.74 -27.38
N VAL A 63 9.02 -16.86 -27.17
CA VAL A 63 10.00 -15.87 -27.61
C VAL A 63 11.13 -16.59 -28.33
N GLY A 64 11.37 -16.26 -29.61
CA GLY A 64 12.38 -16.97 -30.43
C GLY A 64 12.15 -18.48 -30.50
N GLY A 65 10.88 -18.90 -30.53
CA GLY A 65 10.47 -20.31 -30.52
C GLY A 65 10.58 -21.02 -29.15
N GLN A 66 11.00 -20.33 -28.09
CA GLN A 66 11.15 -20.88 -26.74
C GLN A 66 9.97 -20.48 -25.87
N THR A 67 9.32 -21.43 -25.19
CA THR A 67 8.26 -21.14 -24.21
C THR A 67 8.89 -20.69 -22.89
N LEU A 68 8.51 -19.50 -22.42
CA LEU A 68 9.09 -18.84 -21.25
C LEU A 68 7.98 -18.37 -20.31
N SER A 69 8.24 -18.44 -19.00
CA SER A 69 7.39 -17.86 -17.95
C SER A 69 7.99 -16.54 -17.47
N LEU A 70 7.41 -15.43 -17.90
CA LEU A 70 7.90 -14.08 -17.59
C LEU A 70 7.15 -13.48 -16.40
N LEU A 71 7.89 -13.04 -15.38
CA LEU A 71 7.34 -12.35 -14.21
C LEU A 71 6.75 -11.00 -14.60
N LEU A 72 5.51 -10.77 -14.21
CA LEU A 72 4.84 -9.50 -14.39
C LEU A 72 5.48 -8.44 -13.50
N HIS A 73 5.93 -7.33 -14.09
CA HIS A 73 6.71 -6.32 -13.38
C HIS A 73 6.20 -4.92 -13.67
N SER A 74 5.71 -4.22 -12.65
CA SER A 74 4.98 -2.95 -12.83
C SER A 74 5.88 -1.72 -13.03
N THR A 75 7.18 -1.82 -12.74
CA THR A 75 8.12 -0.68 -12.81
C THR A 75 9.15 -0.79 -13.92
N THR A 76 9.23 -1.93 -14.61
CA THR A 76 10.13 -2.11 -15.75
C THR A 76 9.33 -2.05 -17.04
N CYS A 77 10.00 -1.66 -18.12
CA CYS A 77 9.41 -1.65 -19.44
C CYS A 77 9.89 -2.84 -20.27
N GLY A 78 8.95 -3.41 -21.04
CA GLY A 78 9.26 -4.29 -22.16
C GLY A 78 9.62 -5.70 -21.73
N LEU A 79 10.28 -6.44 -22.62
CA LEU A 79 10.65 -7.83 -22.38
C LEU A 79 12.08 -7.92 -21.92
N THR A 80 12.29 -8.56 -20.78
CA THR A 80 13.62 -8.95 -20.32
C THR A 80 13.71 -10.45 -20.23
N LEU A 81 14.65 -11.05 -20.94
CA LEU A 81 14.87 -12.49 -21.01
C LEU A 81 16.09 -12.83 -20.16
N PHE A 82 15.96 -13.78 -19.23
CA PHE A 82 17.09 -14.21 -18.44
C PHE A 82 17.92 -15.20 -19.24
N GLU A 83 19.20 -14.88 -19.42
CA GLU A 83 20.13 -15.82 -20.03
C GLU A 83 20.17 -17.12 -19.22
N ASN A 84 20.22 -18.25 -19.91
CA ASN A 84 20.51 -19.56 -19.34
C ASN A 84 21.95 -19.64 -18.73
N SER A 85 22.14 -18.96 -17.61
CA SER A 85 23.39 -18.75 -16.89
C SER A 85 23.08 -18.71 -15.40
N LYS A 86 23.95 -19.32 -14.58
CA LYS A 86 23.82 -19.32 -13.11
C LYS A 86 23.85 -17.91 -12.48
N LYS A 87 24.29 -16.89 -13.24
CA LYS A 87 24.33 -15.49 -12.79
C LYS A 87 22.97 -14.80 -12.81
N ILE A 88 21.94 -15.37 -13.44
CA ILE A 88 20.61 -14.75 -13.48
C ILE A 88 19.49 -15.77 -13.44
N CYS A 89 19.66 -16.90 -14.13
CA CYS A 89 18.70 -17.99 -14.13
C CYS A 89 18.83 -18.82 -12.86
N ARG A 90 17.82 -18.74 -11.99
CA ARG A 90 17.71 -19.57 -10.77
C ARG A 90 16.42 -20.39 -10.84
N LYS A 91 16.54 -21.68 -11.17
CA LYS A 91 15.42 -22.63 -11.17
C LYS A 91 15.69 -23.83 -10.26
N ASP A 92 14.61 -24.34 -9.67
CA ASP A 92 14.62 -25.57 -8.88
C ASP A 92 14.59 -26.83 -9.78
N VAL A 93 14.01 -26.71 -10.98
CA VAL A 93 13.91 -27.78 -11.98
C VAL A 93 14.91 -27.51 -13.11
N GLU A 94 15.45 -28.56 -13.75
CA GLU A 94 16.43 -28.51 -14.85
C GLU A 94 15.91 -27.89 -16.17
N ASN A 95 14.90 -27.03 -16.13
CA ASN A 95 14.45 -26.29 -17.31
C ASN A 95 15.32 -25.05 -17.53
N PRO A 96 16.05 -24.95 -18.65
CA PRO A 96 16.90 -23.79 -18.91
C PRO A 96 16.06 -22.51 -19.08
N CYS A 97 16.62 -21.36 -18.70
CA CYS A 97 16.07 -20.06 -19.12
C CYS A 97 16.36 -19.81 -20.61
N TYR A 98 16.09 -18.61 -21.09
CA TYR A 98 16.24 -18.27 -22.51
C TYR A 98 17.68 -18.51 -23.01
N ASN A 99 17.79 -19.23 -24.13
CA ASN A 99 19.05 -19.51 -24.80
C ASN A 99 19.08 -18.80 -26.17
N PRO A 100 19.90 -17.74 -26.33
CA PRO A 100 20.03 -17.02 -27.60
C PRO A 100 20.40 -17.91 -28.79
N ASN A 101 21.21 -18.95 -28.57
CA ASN A 101 21.71 -19.82 -29.65
C ASN A 101 20.63 -20.78 -30.20
N LYS A 102 19.53 -20.98 -29.47
CA LYS A 102 18.41 -21.80 -29.93
C LYS A 102 17.43 -20.99 -30.80
N SER A 103 17.52 -19.67 -30.78
CA SER A 103 16.65 -18.81 -31.57
C SER A 103 17.22 -18.59 -32.97
N THR A 104 16.35 -18.65 -33.98
CA THR A 104 16.67 -18.30 -35.37
C THR A 104 16.33 -16.86 -35.72
N THR A 105 15.58 -16.18 -34.86
CA THR A 105 15.08 -14.80 -35.05
C THR A 105 15.79 -13.78 -34.16
N ALA A 106 16.64 -14.23 -33.24
CA ALA A 106 17.40 -13.35 -32.36
C ALA A 106 18.37 -12.46 -33.13
N SER A 107 18.38 -11.18 -32.76
CA SER A 107 19.42 -10.22 -33.13
C SER A 107 19.73 -9.32 -31.94
N TRP A 108 20.99 -8.90 -31.80
CA TRP A 108 21.48 -8.20 -30.62
C TRP A 108 22.17 -6.90 -31.03
N CYS A 109 22.09 -5.89 -30.17
CA CYS A 109 22.61 -4.56 -30.47
C CYS A 109 24.05 -4.42 -30.03
N ASP A 110 24.95 -4.37 -31.00
CA ASP A 110 26.34 -3.93 -30.79
C ASP A 110 26.39 -2.40 -30.85
N THR A 111 26.26 -1.76 -29.70
CA THR A 111 26.25 -0.30 -29.60
C THR A 111 26.89 0.16 -28.29
N SER A 112 27.64 1.25 -28.37
CA SER A 112 28.16 1.97 -27.19
C SER A 112 27.19 3.04 -26.68
N MET A 113 26.03 3.21 -27.33
CA MET A 113 25.03 4.17 -26.89
C MET A 113 24.42 3.75 -25.56
N LEU A 114 24.39 4.69 -24.61
CA LEU A 114 23.68 4.52 -23.37
C LEU A 114 22.18 4.68 -23.62
N CYS A 115 21.38 3.70 -23.20
CA CYS A 115 19.94 3.92 -23.13
C CYS A 115 19.61 4.98 -22.07
N LEU A 116 18.93 6.03 -22.52
CA LEU A 116 18.39 7.07 -21.66
C LEU A 116 16.86 7.06 -21.81
N PRO A 117 16.10 6.74 -20.75
CA PRO A 117 14.64 6.90 -20.72
C PRO A 117 14.19 8.25 -21.31
N GLY A 118 13.10 8.24 -22.08
CA GLY A 118 12.56 9.41 -22.76
C GLY A 118 13.34 9.87 -24.01
N LYS A 119 14.47 9.24 -24.36
CA LYS A 119 15.20 9.51 -25.61
C LYS A 119 15.06 8.33 -26.58
N PHE A 120 14.28 8.54 -27.64
CA PHE A 120 13.93 7.50 -28.62
C PHE A 120 14.94 7.34 -29.78
N ASN A 121 16.19 7.78 -29.60
CA ASN A 121 17.23 7.73 -30.62
C ASN A 121 18.20 6.54 -30.42
N PHE A 122 17.76 5.46 -29.79
CA PHE A 122 18.61 4.29 -29.53
C PHE A 122 18.85 3.50 -30.84
N GLU A 123 20.00 3.75 -31.45
CA GLU A 123 20.48 3.04 -32.64
C GLU A 123 21.10 1.69 -32.27
N CYS A 124 20.85 0.69 -33.11
CA CYS A 124 21.30 -0.67 -32.91
C CYS A 124 21.89 -1.22 -34.19
N ARG A 125 23.18 -1.53 -34.15
CA ARG A 125 23.81 -2.36 -35.15
C ARG A 125 23.54 -3.81 -34.77
N GLU A 126 22.68 -4.46 -35.54
CA GLU A 126 22.25 -5.83 -35.26
C GLU A 126 23.36 -6.83 -35.59
N ILE A 127 23.62 -7.73 -34.64
CA ILE A 127 24.49 -8.90 -34.81
C ILE A 127 23.78 -10.16 -34.31
N HIS A 128 24.15 -11.33 -34.82
CA HIS A 128 23.46 -12.59 -34.46
C HIS A 128 23.82 -13.12 -33.08
N SER A 129 25.05 -12.90 -32.61
CA SER A 129 25.54 -13.48 -31.36
C SER A 129 25.66 -12.40 -30.28
N PRO A 130 25.04 -12.58 -29.09
CA PRO A 130 25.19 -11.60 -28.01
C PRO A 130 26.55 -11.72 -27.30
N TYR A 131 27.30 -12.80 -27.52
CA TYR A 131 28.50 -13.13 -26.75
C TYR A 131 29.72 -12.28 -27.12
N SER A 132 29.70 -11.59 -28.26
CA SER A 132 30.75 -10.63 -28.64
C SER A 132 30.55 -9.25 -28.03
N ILE A 133 29.36 -8.95 -27.49
CA ILE A 133 29.02 -7.64 -26.92
C ILE A 133 29.57 -7.57 -25.50
N LYS A 134 30.38 -6.56 -25.23
CA LYS A 134 30.98 -6.33 -23.90
C LYS A 134 30.25 -5.26 -23.10
N ASP A 135 29.57 -4.35 -23.78
CA ASP A 135 28.86 -3.24 -23.16
C ASP A 135 27.47 -3.69 -22.69
N TYR A 136 27.10 -3.26 -21.48
CA TYR A 136 25.82 -3.58 -20.88
C TYR A 136 25.02 -2.31 -20.62
N THR A 137 23.72 -2.39 -20.89
CA THR A 137 22.74 -1.43 -20.39
C THR A 137 22.33 -1.82 -18.98
N ILE A 138 22.29 -0.84 -18.08
CA ILE A 138 21.90 -1.04 -16.69
C ILE A 138 20.42 -0.65 -16.54
N THR A 139 19.60 -1.58 -16.07
CA THR A 139 18.21 -1.29 -15.69
C THR A 139 18.12 -1.33 -14.16
N PRO A 140 18.04 -0.17 -13.48
CA PRO A 140 17.83 -0.13 -12.04
C PRO A 140 16.37 -0.44 -11.72
N PHE A 141 16.14 -1.16 -10.63
CA PHE A 141 14.79 -1.41 -10.11
C PHE A 141 14.86 -1.67 -8.60
N ARG A 142 13.72 -1.53 -7.91
CA ARG A 142 13.63 -1.71 -6.46
C ARG A 142 12.62 -2.79 -6.12
N ILE A 143 13.04 -3.77 -5.32
CA ILE A 143 12.18 -4.87 -4.83
C ILE A 143 12.44 -5.04 -3.33
N LEU A 144 11.38 -5.10 -2.52
CA LEU A 144 11.47 -5.29 -1.07
C LEU A 144 12.37 -4.27 -0.34
N GLY A 145 12.35 -3.02 -0.80
CA GLY A 145 13.20 -1.95 -0.23
C GLY A 145 14.68 -2.04 -0.61
N HIS A 146 15.04 -2.95 -1.52
CA HIS A 146 16.41 -3.10 -2.03
C HIS A 146 16.50 -2.61 -3.47
N ASP A 147 17.51 -1.79 -3.74
CA ASP A 147 17.88 -1.42 -5.10
C ASP A 147 18.74 -2.51 -5.74
N PHE A 148 18.38 -2.87 -6.96
CA PHE A 148 19.07 -3.84 -7.79
C PHE A 148 19.39 -3.23 -9.15
N LYS A 149 20.46 -3.73 -9.77
CA LYS A 149 20.84 -3.38 -11.14
C LYS A 149 20.88 -4.62 -11.99
N LEU A 150 20.06 -4.62 -13.05
CA LEU A 150 20.09 -5.65 -14.06
C LEU A 150 21.01 -5.24 -15.20
N TYR A 151 22.01 -6.06 -15.49
CA TYR A 151 22.90 -5.86 -16.63
C TYR A 151 22.36 -6.59 -17.83
N THR A 152 22.02 -5.82 -18.86
CA THR A 152 21.24 -6.27 -20.01
C THR A 152 21.93 -5.90 -21.33
N ILE A 153 21.66 -6.68 -22.36
CA ILE A 153 22.01 -6.37 -23.75
C ILE A 153 20.70 -6.16 -24.50
N GLU A 154 20.55 -5.03 -25.19
CA GLU A 154 19.37 -4.75 -26.01
C GLU A 154 19.42 -5.60 -27.29
N GLY A 155 18.25 -5.98 -27.80
CA GLY A 155 18.13 -6.81 -28.99
C GLY A 155 16.72 -6.84 -29.55
N TYR A 156 16.50 -7.74 -30.50
CA TYR A 156 15.21 -8.05 -31.05
C TYR A 156 14.97 -9.55 -31.13
N GLU A 157 13.70 -9.92 -31.04
CA GLU A 157 13.27 -11.29 -31.11
C GLU A 157 11.83 -11.40 -31.63
N SER A 158 11.44 -12.58 -32.09
CA SER A 158 10.03 -12.89 -32.35
C SER A 158 9.28 -13.12 -31.04
N PHE A 159 8.02 -12.70 -30.98
CA PHE A 159 7.17 -12.79 -29.79
C PHE A 159 5.80 -13.33 -30.15
N ARG A 160 5.31 -14.27 -29.36
CA ARG A 160 3.94 -14.76 -29.39
C ARG A 160 3.39 -14.93 -27.99
N MET A 161 2.15 -14.52 -27.77
CA MET A 161 1.45 -14.71 -26.50
C MET A 161 0.02 -15.16 -26.77
N GLY A 162 -0.36 -16.27 -26.12
CA GLY A 162 -1.72 -16.78 -26.17
C GLY A 162 -2.66 -15.88 -25.38
N LEU A 163 -3.83 -15.61 -25.95
CA LEU A 163 -4.91 -14.92 -25.25
C LEU A 163 -6.06 -15.89 -25.01
N HIS A 164 -6.72 -15.74 -23.87
CA HIS A 164 -8.04 -16.32 -23.69
C HIS A 164 -9.08 -15.49 -24.43
N ASN A 165 -10.06 -16.17 -25.03
CA ASN A 165 -11.23 -15.62 -25.74
C ASN A 165 -10.98 -14.92 -27.08
N LYS A 166 -9.74 -14.55 -27.41
CA LYS A 166 -9.41 -14.03 -28.74
C LYS A 166 -9.42 -15.14 -29.78
N LYS A 167 -9.91 -14.82 -30.99
CA LYS A 167 -9.83 -15.72 -32.16
C LYS A 167 -8.39 -16.00 -32.63
N SER A 168 -7.40 -15.22 -32.18
CA SER A 168 -5.99 -15.35 -32.59
C SER A 168 -5.03 -14.85 -31.51
N ASP A 169 -3.86 -15.48 -31.41
CA ASP A 169 -2.78 -15.05 -30.52
C ASP A 169 -2.21 -13.67 -30.90
N ILE A 170 -1.57 -13.01 -29.94
CA ILE A 170 -0.72 -11.84 -30.23
C ILE A 170 0.58 -12.38 -30.82
N ILE A 171 0.92 -11.95 -32.04
CA ILE A 171 2.13 -12.39 -32.75
C ILE A 171 2.84 -11.17 -33.32
N TYR A 172 4.14 -11.08 -33.07
CA TYR A 172 5.02 -10.08 -33.67
C TYR A 172 6.33 -10.74 -34.11
N ASP A 173 6.70 -10.56 -35.37
CA ASP A 173 7.91 -11.19 -35.93
C ASP A 173 9.20 -10.59 -35.37
N LYS A 174 9.14 -9.31 -34.97
CA LYS A 174 10.31 -8.57 -34.44
C LYS A 174 9.90 -7.53 -33.40
N VAL A 175 10.28 -7.76 -32.14
CA VAL A 175 10.04 -6.85 -31.02
C VAL A 175 11.32 -6.58 -30.24
N PRO A 176 11.50 -5.39 -29.64
CA PRO A 176 12.62 -5.13 -28.76
C PRO A 176 12.59 -6.05 -27.54
N VAL A 177 13.74 -6.63 -27.21
CA VAL A 177 13.96 -7.44 -26.00
C VAL A 177 15.27 -7.06 -25.34
N LYS A 178 15.40 -7.39 -24.06
CA LYS A 178 16.64 -7.27 -23.30
C LYS A 178 17.11 -8.65 -22.87
N LEU A 179 18.35 -9.01 -23.16
CA LEU A 179 18.97 -10.21 -22.58
C LEU A 179 19.65 -9.84 -21.28
N ALA A 180 19.08 -10.23 -20.14
CA ALA A 180 19.71 -10.09 -18.84
C ALA A 180 20.80 -11.15 -18.66
N ARG A 181 21.98 -10.68 -18.29
CA ARG A 181 23.19 -11.51 -18.17
C ARG A 181 23.55 -11.79 -16.73
N HIS A 182 23.34 -10.80 -15.87
CA HIS A 182 23.64 -10.89 -14.45
C HIS A 182 22.98 -9.77 -13.63
N LEU A 183 22.92 -10.00 -12.31
CA LEU A 183 22.53 -9.00 -11.31
C LEU A 183 23.79 -8.44 -10.63
N ASP A 184 23.72 -7.20 -10.14
CA ASP A 184 24.78 -6.62 -9.29
C ASP A 184 24.91 -7.32 -7.94
N ARG A 185 23.81 -7.90 -7.44
CA ARG A 185 23.73 -8.53 -6.12
C ARG A 185 23.14 -9.93 -6.17
N TYR A 186 23.71 -10.83 -5.36
CA TYR A 186 23.33 -12.24 -5.30
C TYR A 186 22.96 -12.73 -3.90
N ASP A 187 23.18 -11.92 -2.89
CA ASP A 187 22.91 -12.21 -1.48
C ASP A 187 21.42 -12.36 -1.19
N ILE A 188 20.58 -11.78 -2.05
CA ILE A 188 19.12 -11.90 -1.99
C ILE A 188 18.65 -12.63 -3.25
N THR A 189 17.80 -13.65 -3.07
CA THR A 189 17.18 -14.34 -4.20
C THR A 189 15.88 -13.62 -4.56
N ILE A 190 15.87 -12.91 -5.68
CA ILE A 190 14.72 -12.09 -6.10
C ILE A 190 13.99 -12.56 -7.36
N PHE A 191 14.48 -13.58 -8.07
CA PHE A 191 13.78 -14.18 -9.20
C PHE A 191 14.00 -15.68 -9.22
N LYS A 192 13.07 -16.44 -8.64
CA LYS A 192 13.16 -17.90 -8.57
C LYS A 192 12.13 -18.51 -9.51
N ASN A 193 12.52 -19.54 -10.26
CA ASN A 193 11.61 -20.29 -11.14
C ASN A 193 10.91 -19.43 -12.21
N VAL A 194 11.56 -18.37 -12.67
CA VAL A 194 11.08 -17.50 -13.76
C VAL A 194 12.15 -17.35 -14.84
N ASP A 195 11.70 -17.06 -16.07
CA ASP A 195 12.54 -17.00 -17.27
C ASP A 195 12.91 -15.57 -17.69
N GLY A 196 12.36 -14.58 -17.00
CA GLY A 196 12.52 -13.18 -17.35
C GLY A 196 11.41 -12.32 -16.77
N LEU A 197 11.29 -11.10 -17.28
CA LEU A 197 10.34 -10.08 -16.87
C LEU A 197 9.47 -9.64 -18.06
N LEU A 198 8.17 -9.53 -17.81
CA LEU A 198 7.19 -8.84 -18.65
C LEU A 198 6.88 -7.50 -17.98
N GLY A 199 7.57 -6.46 -18.44
CA GLY A 199 7.43 -5.11 -17.93
C GLY A 199 6.18 -4.42 -18.50
N ILE A 200 5.29 -3.99 -17.60
CA ILE A 200 4.04 -3.29 -17.93
C ILE A 200 4.07 -1.79 -17.60
N ALA A 201 5.25 -1.25 -17.28
CA ALA A 201 5.41 0.19 -17.16
C ALA A 201 5.16 0.88 -18.53
N GLY A 202 4.76 2.15 -18.48
CA GLY A 202 4.51 2.96 -19.66
C GLY A 202 5.74 3.13 -20.56
N SER A 203 5.49 3.57 -21.81
CA SER A 203 6.50 3.55 -22.87
C SER A 203 7.62 4.58 -22.71
N GLU A 204 7.48 5.58 -21.83
CA GLU A 204 8.49 6.65 -21.69
C GLU A 204 9.75 6.20 -20.95
N VAL A 205 9.64 5.22 -20.04
CA VAL A 205 10.82 4.64 -19.37
C VAL A 205 11.60 3.65 -20.26
N CYS A 206 11.12 3.42 -21.47
CA CYS A 206 11.73 2.49 -22.41
C CYS A 206 12.78 3.18 -23.28
N CYS A 207 13.84 2.43 -23.59
CA CYS A 207 14.84 2.83 -24.59
C CYS A 207 14.28 2.80 -26.02
N ARG A 208 13.25 1.98 -26.22
CA ARG A 208 12.69 1.54 -27.50
C ARG A 208 11.20 1.31 -27.33
N THR A 209 10.49 1.02 -28.43
CA THR A 209 9.06 0.75 -28.37
C THR A 209 8.75 -0.41 -27.41
N SER A 210 7.90 -0.17 -26.42
CA SER A 210 7.42 -1.20 -25.50
C SER A 210 6.48 -2.17 -26.20
N ILE A 211 6.65 -3.47 -25.97
CA ILE A 211 5.68 -4.47 -26.43
C ILE A 211 4.33 -4.28 -25.74
N TRP A 212 4.35 -3.89 -24.46
CA TRP A 212 3.14 -3.72 -23.66
C TRP A 212 2.28 -2.60 -24.23
N ASP A 213 2.91 -1.47 -24.53
CA ASP A 213 2.28 -0.30 -25.18
C ASP A 213 1.64 -0.68 -26.54
N ARG A 214 2.32 -1.51 -27.34
CA ARG A 214 1.75 -2.03 -28.60
C ARG A 214 0.51 -2.89 -28.37
N ILE A 215 0.52 -3.72 -27.34
CA ILE A 215 -0.60 -4.61 -26.99
C ILE A 215 -1.81 -3.78 -26.55
N ILE A 216 -1.62 -2.87 -25.58
CA ILE A 216 -2.74 -2.12 -24.99
C ILE A 216 -3.30 -1.03 -25.91
N ARG A 217 -2.52 -0.56 -26.90
CA ARG A 217 -2.99 0.43 -27.88
C ARG A 217 -4.19 -0.08 -28.70
N ASP A 218 -4.24 -1.38 -29.00
CA ASP A 218 -5.39 -1.99 -29.67
C ASP A 218 -6.67 -1.95 -28.80
N TYR A 219 -6.51 -1.68 -27.50
CA TYR A 219 -7.56 -1.54 -26.50
C TYR A 219 -7.60 -0.12 -25.90
N ARG A 220 -7.18 0.89 -26.67
CA ARG A 220 -7.22 2.32 -26.29
C ARG A 220 -6.48 2.65 -24.99
N GLY A 221 -5.42 1.90 -24.67
CA GLY A 221 -4.62 2.13 -23.46
C GLY A 221 -5.26 1.61 -22.18
N PHE A 222 -6.35 0.84 -22.27
CA PHE A 222 -7.00 0.25 -21.10
C PHE A 222 -6.59 -1.19 -20.85
N PHE A 223 -6.41 -1.53 -19.58
CA PHE A 223 -6.32 -2.91 -19.12
C PHE A 223 -6.76 -3.04 -17.65
N VAL A 224 -7.15 -4.24 -17.25
CA VAL A 224 -7.56 -4.56 -15.89
C VAL A 224 -6.65 -5.63 -15.30
N ILE A 225 -6.11 -5.36 -14.12
CA ILE A 225 -5.34 -6.30 -13.32
C ILE A 225 -6.31 -6.99 -12.35
N ASP A 226 -6.52 -8.29 -12.54
CA ASP A 226 -7.36 -9.13 -11.70
C ASP A 226 -6.50 -10.22 -11.04
N ILE A 227 -6.01 -9.91 -9.83
CA ILE A 227 -5.29 -10.86 -8.99
C ILE A 227 -6.25 -11.57 -8.04
N ASN A 228 -6.21 -12.90 -8.01
CA ASN A 228 -6.98 -13.74 -7.12
C ASN A 228 -6.04 -14.65 -6.30
N PRO A 229 -6.43 -15.06 -5.08
CA PRO A 229 -5.63 -15.97 -4.28
C PRO A 229 -5.25 -17.24 -5.07
N PRO A 230 -4.01 -17.74 -4.96
CA PRO A 230 -3.55 -18.87 -5.77
C PRO A 230 -4.33 -20.16 -5.49
N GLN A 231 -5.01 -20.28 -4.34
CA GLN A 231 -5.88 -21.41 -4.03
C GLN A 231 -7.23 -21.35 -4.77
N ASN A 232 -7.61 -20.20 -5.34
CA ASN A 232 -8.87 -20.01 -6.03
C ASN A 232 -8.80 -20.52 -7.47
N VAL A 233 -9.01 -21.82 -7.65
CA VAL A 233 -8.98 -22.46 -8.98
C VAL A 233 -10.15 -22.02 -9.88
N ARG A 234 -11.29 -21.62 -9.28
CA ARG A 234 -12.49 -21.19 -10.03
C ARG A 234 -12.28 -19.86 -10.74
N PHE A 235 -11.55 -18.94 -10.11
CA PHE A 235 -11.28 -17.60 -10.63
C PHE A 235 -9.76 -17.38 -10.71
N PRO A 236 -9.09 -17.85 -11.78
CA PRO A 236 -7.66 -17.66 -11.93
C PRO A 236 -7.34 -16.18 -12.14
N SER A 237 -6.12 -15.78 -11.74
CA SER A 237 -5.62 -14.43 -11.98
C SER A 237 -5.43 -14.16 -13.47
N LYS A 238 -5.79 -12.97 -13.94
CA LYS A 238 -5.68 -12.57 -15.36
C LYS A 238 -5.37 -11.08 -15.50
N LEU A 239 -4.79 -10.71 -16.65
CA LEU A 239 -4.84 -9.35 -17.16
C LEU A 239 -5.90 -9.28 -18.26
N TYR A 240 -6.97 -8.52 -18.05
CA TYR A 240 -7.94 -8.25 -19.12
C TYR A 240 -7.48 -7.06 -19.95
N LEU A 241 -7.68 -7.14 -21.25
CA LEU A 241 -7.36 -6.08 -22.19
C LEU A 241 -8.64 -5.28 -22.47
N GLY A 242 -8.58 -3.96 -22.34
CA GLY A 242 -9.77 -3.09 -22.36
C GLY A 242 -10.52 -3.04 -21.03
N THR A 243 -11.71 -2.42 -21.04
CA THR A 243 -12.60 -2.31 -19.87
C THR A 243 -13.93 -3.05 -20.04
N ASP A 244 -14.16 -3.73 -21.17
CA ASP A 244 -15.47 -4.27 -21.59
C ASP A 244 -16.14 -5.23 -20.58
N ARG A 245 -15.38 -5.76 -19.62
CA ARG A 245 -15.88 -6.62 -18.54
C ARG A 245 -16.60 -5.84 -17.42
N LEU A 246 -16.28 -4.56 -17.25
CA LEU A 246 -16.73 -3.75 -16.12
C LEU A 246 -17.73 -2.70 -16.58
N VAL A 247 -18.71 -2.40 -15.73
CA VAL A 247 -19.62 -1.29 -15.94
C VAL A 247 -18.90 -0.01 -15.50
N ASP A 248 -18.87 1.01 -16.36
CA ASP A 248 -18.14 2.27 -16.08
C ASP A 248 -18.60 2.94 -14.77
N GLU A 249 -19.86 2.77 -14.39
CA GLU A 249 -20.46 3.30 -13.15
C GLU A 249 -19.90 2.65 -11.88
N ASP A 250 -19.42 1.41 -11.97
CA ASP A 250 -18.84 0.68 -10.83
C ASP A 250 -17.38 1.09 -10.59
N ILE A 251 -16.73 1.72 -11.59
CA ILE A 251 -15.32 2.07 -11.53
C ILE A 251 -15.13 3.37 -10.74
N ILE A 252 -14.50 3.24 -9.57
CA ILE A 252 -14.09 4.39 -8.77
C ILE A 252 -12.78 4.91 -9.35
N TRP A 253 -12.82 6.04 -10.05
CA TRP A 253 -11.64 6.64 -10.68
C TRP A 253 -10.86 7.53 -9.72
N SER A 254 -9.54 7.41 -9.76
CA SER A 254 -8.63 8.42 -9.21
C SER A 254 -8.72 9.72 -9.98
N GLU A 255 -8.32 10.80 -9.32
CA GLU A 255 -7.99 12.04 -10.01
C GLU A 255 -6.92 11.78 -11.08
N LYS A 256 -7.01 12.54 -12.17
CA LYS A 256 -5.99 12.49 -13.23
C LYS A 256 -4.67 13.00 -12.67
N ARG A 257 -3.61 12.24 -12.92
CA ARG A 257 -2.28 12.62 -12.46
C ARG A 257 -1.71 13.76 -13.30
N GLN A 258 -0.87 14.57 -12.69
CA GLN A 258 -0.03 15.51 -13.41
C GLN A 258 0.98 14.78 -14.31
N VAL A 259 0.99 15.15 -15.58
CA VAL A 259 1.90 14.57 -16.59
C VAL A 259 3.09 15.48 -16.87
N GLY A 260 4.15 14.90 -17.42
CA GLY A 260 5.34 15.63 -17.90
C GLY A 260 6.67 15.13 -17.34
N GLY A 261 6.63 14.13 -16.44
CA GLY A 261 7.81 13.42 -15.98
C GLY A 261 7.88 12.02 -16.58
N ILE A 262 9.05 11.62 -17.08
CA ILE A 262 9.25 10.31 -17.74
C ILE A 262 8.83 9.14 -16.84
N TYR A 263 9.27 9.19 -15.57
CA TYR A 263 9.00 8.13 -14.59
C TYR A 263 7.59 8.21 -14.04
N THR A 264 7.04 9.41 -13.85
CA THR A 264 5.66 9.57 -13.41
C THR A 264 4.76 9.03 -14.50
N ASN A 265 4.82 9.56 -15.73
CA ASN A 265 3.99 9.11 -16.86
C ASN A 265 3.98 7.59 -17.06
N SER A 266 5.10 6.91 -16.79
CA SER A 266 5.22 5.46 -16.96
C SER A 266 4.82 4.61 -15.74
N SER A 267 4.68 5.19 -14.55
CA SER A 267 4.35 4.45 -13.34
C SER A 267 2.85 4.23 -13.20
N LEU A 268 2.46 3.12 -12.59
CA LEU A 268 1.08 2.81 -12.17
C LEU A 268 0.75 3.52 -10.84
N GLN A 269 0.96 4.84 -10.80
CA GLN A 269 0.85 5.68 -9.62
C GLN A 269 -0.40 6.54 -9.66
N PHE A 270 -1.01 6.74 -8.50
CA PHE A 270 -2.23 7.53 -8.30
C PHE A 270 -2.24 8.13 -6.90
N THR A 271 -3.08 9.14 -6.67
CA THR A 271 -3.21 9.77 -5.36
C THR A 271 -4.33 9.12 -4.56
N ILE A 272 -4.06 8.82 -3.29
CA ILE A 272 -5.08 8.40 -2.34
C ILE A 272 -5.30 9.47 -1.28
N TYR A 273 -6.52 9.53 -0.78
CA TYR A 273 -7.01 10.51 0.18
C TYR A 273 -7.53 9.81 1.42
N ASP A 274 -7.41 10.49 2.56
CA ASP A 274 -8.08 10.07 3.81
C ASP A 274 -7.81 8.60 4.21
N LEU A 275 -6.55 8.15 4.09
CA LEU A 275 -6.15 6.80 4.47
C LEU A 275 -6.31 6.61 5.98
N LYS A 276 -7.15 5.66 6.37
CA LYS A 276 -7.58 5.43 7.75
C LYS A 276 -7.53 3.96 8.12
N ILE A 277 -7.26 3.73 9.39
CA ILE A 277 -7.49 2.44 10.05
C ILE A 277 -8.12 2.72 11.41
N CYS A 278 -9.11 1.94 11.82
CA CYS A 278 -9.72 2.09 13.15
C CYS A 278 -10.25 3.51 13.44
N ASN A 279 -10.81 4.18 12.43
CA ASN A 279 -11.22 5.59 12.47
C ASN A 279 -10.09 6.62 12.73
N VAL A 280 -8.83 6.19 12.68
CA VAL A 280 -7.65 7.05 12.83
C VAL A 280 -7.01 7.28 11.48
N SER A 281 -6.76 8.55 11.15
CA SER A 281 -6.05 8.93 9.93
C SER A 281 -4.57 8.57 10.04
N LEU A 282 -4.07 7.78 9.09
CA LEU A 282 -2.66 7.43 8.99
C LEU A 282 -1.80 8.61 8.52
N PHE A 283 -2.37 9.54 7.75
CA PHE A 283 -1.64 10.74 7.33
C PHE A 283 -1.45 11.73 8.48
N GLY A 284 -2.21 11.58 9.58
CA GLY A 284 -2.13 12.43 10.76
C GLY A 284 -2.33 13.90 10.41
N LYS A 285 -1.42 14.75 10.90
CA LYS A 285 -1.38 16.20 10.58
C LYS A 285 -0.47 16.52 9.39
N THR A 286 0.15 15.52 8.77
CA THR A 286 1.20 15.71 7.75
C THR A 286 0.63 16.11 6.40
N SER A 287 -0.45 15.44 5.97
CA SER A 287 -1.09 15.67 4.67
C SER A 287 -2.53 15.16 4.68
N SER A 288 -3.35 15.59 3.71
CA SER A 288 -4.67 15.01 3.43
C SER A 288 -4.63 13.91 2.36
N ASN A 289 -3.50 13.80 1.65
CA ASN A 289 -3.31 12.89 0.53
C ASN A 289 -1.90 12.34 0.48
N TRP A 290 -1.74 11.23 -0.24
CA TRP A 290 -0.43 10.65 -0.49
C TRP A 290 -0.40 9.91 -1.83
N GLU A 291 0.79 9.78 -2.40
CA GLU A 291 0.99 9.01 -3.63
C GLU A 291 1.04 7.51 -3.32
N ALA A 292 0.23 6.75 -4.05
CA ALA A 292 0.20 5.29 -4.04
C ALA A 292 0.60 4.75 -5.41
N THR A 293 1.14 3.53 -5.46
CA THR A 293 1.52 2.84 -6.70
C THR A 293 1.13 1.38 -6.63
N VAL A 294 0.72 0.82 -7.77
CA VAL A 294 0.44 -0.60 -7.93
C VAL A 294 1.76 -1.35 -8.12
N ASP A 295 2.09 -2.25 -7.19
CA ASP A 295 3.34 -3.01 -7.20
C ASP A 295 3.08 -4.51 -7.29
N LEU A 296 3.30 -5.08 -8.47
CA LEU A 296 3.08 -6.51 -8.72
C LEU A 296 4.28 -7.38 -8.33
N THR A 297 5.39 -6.75 -7.91
CA THR A 297 6.64 -7.44 -7.59
C THR A 297 6.70 -7.95 -6.15
N THR A 298 5.71 -7.60 -5.32
CA THR A 298 5.71 -7.89 -3.89
C THR A 298 4.32 -8.26 -3.37
N PRO A 299 4.21 -9.20 -2.39
CA PRO A 299 2.95 -9.43 -1.69
C PRO A 299 2.56 -8.28 -0.78
N TYR A 300 3.50 -7.45 -0.35
CA TYR A 300 3.28 -6.60 0.82
C TYR A 300 2.48 -5.33 0.50
N LEU A 301 1.72 -4.85 1.47
CA LEU A 301 1.38 -3.43 1.54
C LEU A 301 2.60 -2.69 2.09
N VAL A 302 3.19 -1.82 1.27
CA VAL A 302 4.35 -1.02 1.68
C VAL A 302 3.89 0.38 2.08
N LEU A 303 4.29 0.83 3.25
CA LEU A 303 3.92 2.15 3.78
C LEU A 303 5.16 2.98 4.14
N PRO A 304 5.10 4.31 4.04
CA PRO A 304 6.07 5.19 4.70
C PRO A 304 6.21 4.81 6.18
N LYS A 305 7.44 4.88 6.74
CA LYS A 305 7.76 4.35 8.07
C LYS A 305 6.82 4.88 9.17
N ASN A 306 6.50 6.18 9.14
CA ASN A 306 5.60 6.77 10.13
C ASN A 306 4.18 6.20 10.06
N PHE A 307 3.64 6.02 8.83
CA PHE A 307 2.31 5.45 8.64
C PHE A 307 2.27 3.97 9.04
N TRP A 308 3.36 3.25 8.77
CA TRP A 308 3.53 1.86 9.21
C TRP A 308 3.53 1.76 10.75
N ILE A 309 4.32 2.59 11.46
CA ILE A 309 4.35 2.61 12.93
C ILE A 309 2.95 2.90 13.48
N THR A 310 2.28 3.94 12.98
CA THR A 310 0.92 4.29 13.40
C THR A 310 -0.03 3.12 13.19
N LEU A 311 -0.03 2.50 12.00
CA LEU A 311 -0.87 1.34 11.70
C LEU A 311 -0.61 0.19 12.68
N MET A 312 0.66 -0.14 12.96
CA MET A 312 1.01 -1.23 13.88
C MET A 312 0.55 -0.97 15.32
N LYS A 313 0.46 0.29 15.77
CA LYS A 313 -0.08 0.65 17.09
C LYS A 313 -1.57 0.33 17.28
N TYR A 314 -2.33 0.20 16.19
CA TYR A 314 -3.75 -0.14 16.23
C TYR A 314 -4.04 -1.61 15.95
N LEU A 315 -3.04 -2.38 15.54
CA LEU A 315 -3.20 -3.79 15.24
C LEU A 315 -2.85 -4.69 16.45
N PRO A 316 -3.49 -5.87 16.57
CA PRO A 316 -3.18 -6.87 17.60
C PRO A 316 -1.90 -7.66 17.25
N VAL A 317 -0.81 -6.94 17.00
CA VAL A 317 0.52 -7.50 16.67
C VAL A 317 1.47 -7.43 17.87
N ASP A 318 2.47 -8.31 17.87
CA ASP A 318 3.52 -8.30 18.88
C ASP A 318 4.29 -6.98 18.85
N GLN A 319 4.23 -6.18 19.92
CA GLN A 319 4.88 -4.87 19.97
C GLN A 319 6.40 -4.91 19.80
N SER A 320 7.03 -6.06 20.04
CA SER A 320 8.47 -6.22 19.87
C SER A 320 8.94 -6.16 18.41
N CYS A 321 8.04 -6.31 17.42
CA CYS A 321 8.41 -6.26 16.00
C CYS A 321 8.53 -4.84 15.41
N PHE A 322 8.10 -3.79 16.14
CA PHE A 322 8.02 -2.43 15.61
C PHE A 322 8.41 -1.31 16.60
N THR A 323 9.45 -1.51 17.39
CA THR A 323 10.01 -0.45 18.26
C THR A 323 10.96 0.47 17.50
N ASP A 324 11.14 1.71 17.97
CA ASP A 324 11.99 2.72 17.32
C ASP A 324 13.45 2.26 17.13
N ASP A 325 13.94 1.38 18.01
CA ASP A 325 15.30 0.86 18.02
C ASP A 325 15.50 -0.41 17.18
N THR A 326 14.41 -1.07 16.77
CA THR A 326 14.49 -2.33 16.02
C THR A 326 14.34 -2.10 14.53
N GLN A 327 15.08 -2.88 13.73
CA GLN A 327 14.82 -2.93 12.29
C GLN A 327 13.40 -3.45 12.10
N PRO A 328 12.60 -2.83 11.21
CA PRO A 328 11.27 -3.30 10.91
C PRO A 328 11.30 -4.78 10.53
N ARG A 329 10.38 -5.56 11.09
CA ARG A 329 10.19 -6.98 10.78
C ARG A 329 8.73 -7.22 10.45
N LEU A 330 8.48 -8.32 9.74
CA LEU A 330 7.13 -8.82 9.60
C LEU A 330 6.57 -9.15 10.99
N CYS A 331 5.40 -8.59 11.28
CA CYS A 331 4.79 -8.63 12.59
C CYS A 331 3.86 -9.83 12.72
N LYS A 332 4.03 -10.60 13.79
CA LYS A 332 3.14 -11.72 14.12
C LYS A 332 1.95 -11.24 14.93
N LEU A 333 0.81 -11.86 14.71
CA LEU A 333 -0.40 -11.62 15.48
C LEU A 333 -0.28 -12.27 16.87
N VAL A 334 -0.70 -11.54 17.91
CA VAL A 334 -0.63 -12.02 19.32
C VAL A 334 -1.71 -13.06 19.60
N GLN A 335 -2.83 -13.00 18.88
CA GLN A 335 -3.97 -13.91 19.05
C GLN A 335 -4.45 -14.44 17.70
N SER A 336 -4.93 -15.70 17.69
CA SER A 336 -5.58 -16.31 16.53
C SER A 336 -7.03 -15.82 16.44
N GLU A 337 -7.19 -14.55 16.06
CA GLU A 337 -8.52 -13.99 15.81
C GLU A 337 -8.96 -14.19 14.36
N ARG A 338 -10.28 -14.19 14.15
CA ARG A 338 -10.93 -14.50 12.86
C ARG A 338 -11.33 -13.26 12.04
N TYR A 339 -11.19 -12.06 12.60
CA TYR A 339 -11.58 -10.80 11.95
C TYR A 339 -10.56 -9.72 12.27
N PHE A 340 -10.05 -9.04 11.24
CA PHE A 340 -9.10 -7.93 11.36
C PHE A 340 -9.73 -6.60 10.98
N PRO A 341 -9.10 -5.48 11.39
CA PRO A 341 -9.51 -4.14 10.99
C PRO A 341 -9.50 -3.97 9.47
N ILE A 342 -10.28 -2.99 9.00
CA ILE A 342 -10.33 -2.57 7.60
C ILE A 342 -9.47 -1.32 7.44
N LEU A 343 -8.66 -1.31 6.38
CA LEU A 343 -7.99 -0.12 5.88
C LEU A 343 -8.93 0.59 4.89
N GLU A 344 -9.17 1.88 5.10
CA GLU A 344 -10.10 2.67 4.30
C GLU A 344 -9.38 3.86 3.65
N PHE A 345 -9.71 4.19 2.40
CA PHE A 345 -9.19 5.38 1.72
C PHE A 345 -10.13 5.82 0.60
N LYS A 346 -9.91 7.02 0.06
CA LYS A 346 -10.65 7.59 -1.07
C LYS A 346 -9.71 7.86 -2.25
N LEU A 347 -10.26 7.95 -3.45
CA LEU A 347 -9.50 8.20 -4.69
C LEU A 347 -9.57 9.64 -5.21
N SER A 348 -10.44 10.46 -4.64
CA SER A 348 -10.53 11.88 -4.94
C SER A 348 -10.88 12.66 -3.68
N ASN A 349 -10.68 13.98 -3.72
CA ASN A 349 -11.23 14.86 -2.71
C ASN A 349 -12.75 15.06 -2.91
N PRO A 350 -13.49 15.46 -1.86
CA PRO A 350 -14.83 16.00 -2.01
C PRO A 350 -14.81 17.25 -2.88
N TYR A 351 -15.74 17.33 -3.83
CA TYR A 351 -15.89 18.46 -4.74
C TYR A 351 -17.38 18.83 -4.88
N PHE A 352 -17.64 20.02 -5.41
CA PHE A 352 -19.01 20.50 -5.58
C PHE A 352 -19.43 20.41 -7.06
N ILE A 353 -20.59 19.79 -7.31
CA ILE A 353 -21.25 19.80 -8.61
C ILE A 353 -22.56 20.56 -8.41
N ASN A 354 -22.79 21.64 -9.15
CA ASN A 354 -24.02 22.44 -9.05
C ASN A 354 -24.39 22.84 -7.60
N PHE A 355 -23.38 23.23 -6.80
CA PHE A 355 -23.50 23.57 -5.36
C PHE A 355 -23.84 22.40 -4.43
N GLU A 356 -24.00 21.19 -4.94
CA GLU A 356 -24.13 19.97 -4.13
C GLU A 356 -22.75 19.39 -3.84
N LYS A 357 -22.50 19.06 -2.57
CA LYS A 357 -21.26 18.43 -2.15
C LYS A 357 -21.28 16.95 -2.55
N TYR A 358 -20.43 16.57 -3.48
CA TYR A 358 -20.20 15.18 -3.84
C TYR A 358 -19.17 14.57 -2.88
N GLU A 359 -19.56 13.52 -2.16
CA GLU A 359 -18.67 12.74 -1.31
C GLU A 359 -18.14 11.52 -2.08
N PRO A 360 -16.82 11.41 -2.26
CA PRO A 360 -16.22 10.28 -2.96
C PRO A 360 -16.45 8.97 -2.22
N GLN A 361 -16.63 7.89 -2.98
CA GLN A 361 -16.79 6.55 -2.44
C GLN A 361 -15.51 6.10 -1.71
N THR A 362 -15.71 5.48 -0.55
CA THR A 362 -14.62 4.91 0.25
C THR A 362 -14.29 3.51 -0.23
N ILE A 363 -13.01 3.27 -0.49
CA ILE A 363 -12.45 1.96 -0.81
C ILE A 363 -11.99 1.31 0.49
N LYS A 364 -12.26 0.01 0.60
CA LYS A 364 -12.00 -0.80 1.78
C LYS A 364 -11.10 -1.97 1.44
N ILE A 365 -10.03 -2.16 2.20
CA ILE A 365 -9.12 -3.30 2.12
C ILE A 365 -9.17 -4.01 3.48
N PRO A 366 -9.72 -5.23 3.59
CA PRO A 366 -9.63 -5.99 4.82
C PRO A 366 -8.20 -6.46 5.02
N LEU A 367 -7.68 -6.27 6.22
CA LEU A 367 -6.33 -6.72 6.52
C LEU A 367 -6.19 -8.24 6.59
N GLU A 368 -7.31 -8.98 6.66
CA GLU A 368 -7.36 -10.44 6.51
C GLU A 368 -6.62 -10.93 5.26
N ASN A 369 -6.74 -10.19 4.15
CA ASN A 369 -6.10 -10.54 2.87
C ASN A 369 -4.59 -10.30 2.88
N LEU A 370 -4.09 -9.54 3.87
CA LEU A 370 -2.68 -9.27 4.10
C LEU A 370 -2.09 -10.15 5.19
N LEU A 371 -2.65 -11.34 5.43
CA LEU A 371 -2.12 -12.33 6.35
C LEU A 371 -1.48 -13.50 5.61
N GLU A 372 -0.33 -13.94 6.13
CA GLU A 372 0.29 -15.21 5.78
C GLU A 372 0.21 -16.16 6.98
N ASP A 373 -0.38 -17.33 6.76
CA ASP A 373 -0.52 -18.37 7.78
C ASP A 373 0.47 -19.50 7.50
N ASP A 374 1.49 -19.64 8.36
CA ASP A 374 2.49 -20.71 8.28
C ASP A 374 2.05 -22.00 9.00
N GLY A 375 0.79 -22.05 9.47
CA GLY A 375 0.21 -23.14 10.25
C GLY A 375 0.52 -23.07 11.75
N LYS A 376 1.45 -22.21 12.17
CA LYS A 376 1.82 -21.99 13.59
C LYS A 376 1.48 -20.58 14.06
N SER A 377 1.61 -19.60 13.17
CA SER A 377 1.42 -18.19 13.43
C SER A 377 0.94 -17.48 12.17
N ARG A 378 0.12 -16.46 12.37
CA ARG A 378 -0.30 -15.56 11.30
C ARG A 378 0.55 -14.30 11.31
N THR A 379 1.12 -13.98 10.17
CA THR A 379 2.05 -12.86 9.97
C THR A 379 1.39 -11.81 9.10
N VAL A 380 1.51 -10.55 9.51
CA VAL A 380 0.98 -9.40 8.77
C VAL A 380 1.95 -8.99 7.68
N LEU A 381 1.48 -9.01 6.42
CA LEU A 381 2.22 -8.68 5.20
C LEU A 381 2.22 -7.17 4.93
N ILE A 382 2.56 -6.37 5.95
CA ILE A 382 2.68 -4.91 5.84
C ILE A 382 4.08 -4.52 6.32
N VAL A 383 4.83 -3.84 5.45
CA VAL A 383 6.24 -3.46 5.71
C VAL A 383 6.45 -1.97 5.46
N PRO A 384 7.44 -1.34 6.12
CA PRO A 384 7.81 0.02 5.76
C PRO A 384 8.62 0.07 4.46
N ASP A 385 8.54 1.18 3.73
CA ASP A 385 9.26 1.42 2.46
C ASP A 385 10.79 1.37 2.63
N GLU A 386 11.27 1.60 3.86
CA GLU A 386 12.68 1.54 4.26
C GLU A 386 12.91 0.40 5.25
N TYR A 387 12.64 -0.83 4.79
CA TYR A 387 12.71 -2.05 5.61
C TYR A 387 14.09 -2.29 6.28
N ARG A 388 15.20 -1.69 5.79
CA ARG A 388 16.56 -1.96 6.32
C ARG A 388 17.46 -0.77 6.57
N GLU A 389 17.29 0.37 5.91
CA GLU A 389 18.16 1.52 6.14
C GLU A 389 17.75 2.25 7.42
N LYS A 390 18.73 2.57 8.27
CA LYS A 390 18.52 3.33 9.52
C LYS A 390 18.31 4.83 9.26
N SER A 391 17.62 5.19 8.18
CA SER A 391 17.26 6.59 7.99
C SER A 391 16.14 6.93 8.97
N PRO A 392 16.23 8.05 9.71
CA PRO A 392 15.12 8.58 10.47
C PRO A 392 14.01 9.17 9.57
N TYR A 393 14.30 9.40 8.28
CA TYR A 393 13.37 10.03 7.33
C TYR A 393 13.29 9.27 6.01
N THR A 394 12.08 9.10 5.49
CA THR A 394 11.88 8.57 4.14
C THR A 394 12.07 9.66 3.11
N VAL A 395 13.01 9.46 2.19
CA VAL A 395 13.45 10.51 1.24
C VAL A 395 12.49 10.65 0.05
N ASN A 396 11.83 9.56 -0.38
CA ASN A 396 10.80 9.55 -1.42
C ASN A 396 9.66 8.56 -1.07
N PRO A 397 8.87 8.85 -0.02
CA PRO A 397 7.88 7.92 0.52
C PRO A 397 6.70 7.74 -0.42
N SER A 398 6.47 6.50 -0.86
CA SER A 398 5.25 6.12 -1.61
C SER A 398 4.55 4.94 -0.94
N ILE A 399 3.23 4.86 -1.09
CA ILE A 399 2.46 3.69 -0.66
C ILE A 399 2.46 2.68 -1.80
N LYS A 400 2.83 1.43 -1.56
CA LYS A 400 2.82 0.41 -2.62
C LYS A 400 1.79 -0.65 -2.31
N LEU A 401 0.85 -0.82 -3.23
CA LEU A 401 -0.20 -1.83 -3.14
C LEU A 401 0.31 -3.11 -3.81
N GLY A 402 0.81 -4.03 -2.99
CA GLY A 402 1.25 -5.36 -3.39
C GLY A 402 0.13 -6.24 -3.91
N TYR A 403 0.47 -7.37 -4.52
CA TYR A 403 -0.53 -8.26 -5.13
C TYR A 403 -1.53 -8.86 -4.13
N LYS A 404 -1.21 -8.97 -2.84
CA LYS A 404 -2.18 -9.39 -1.79
C LYS A 404 -3.24 -8.32 -1.51
N VAL A 405 -2.90 -7.04 -1.67
CA VAL A 405 -3.90 -5.96 -1.62
C VAL A 405 -4.88 -6.12 -2.78
N LEU A 406 -4.35 -6.43 -3.97
CA LEU A 406 -5.13 -6.58 -5.21
C LEU A 406 -6.02 -7.83 -5.22
N GLU A 407 -5.85 -8.78 -4.29
CA GLU A 407 -6.83 -9.85 -4.08
C GLU A 407 -8.21 -9.31 -3.66
N SER A 408 -8.27 -8.06 -3.16
CA SER A 408 -9.53 -7.38 -2.77
C SER A 408 -10.07 -6.43 -3.84
N LEU A 409 -9.27 -6.09 -4.87
CA LEU A 409 -9.52 -4.99 -5.78
C LEU A 409 -9.22 -5.39 -7.23
N ASN A 410 -10.11 -5.07 -8.16
CA ASN A 410 -9.74 -4.96 -9.56
C ASN A 410 -9.08 -3.60 -9.77
N VAL A 411 -7.93 -3.59 -10.45
CA VAL A 411 -7.24 -2.34 -10.80
C VAL A 411 -7.39 -2.11 -12.29
N ILE A 412 -8.03 -1.01 -12.65
CA ILE A 412 -8.21 -0.56 -14.02
C ILE A 412 -7.16 0.50 -14.29
N VAL A 413 -6.42 0.36 -15.37
CA VAL A 413 -5.39 1.32 -15.76
C VAL A 413 -5.84 2.00 -17.04
N ASP A 414 -5.91 3.33 -17.00
CA ASP A 414 -6.16 4.21 -18.15
C ASP A 414 -4.84 4.92 -18.48
N THR A 415 -4.07 4.37 -19.42
CA THR A 415 -2.73 4.91 -19.73
C THR A 415 -2.80 6.24 -20.48
N GLU A 416 -3.86 6.47 -21.27
CA GLU A 416 -4.03 7.71 -22.03
C GLU A 416 -4.64 8.83 -21.18
N GLY A 417 -5.53 8.48 -20.24
CA GLY A 417 -6.15 9.39 -19.28
C GLY A 417 -5.34 9.63 -18.01
N TYR A 418 -4.22 8.92 -17.83
CA TYR A 418 -3.28 9.02 -16.71
C TYR A 418 -3.97 8.90 -15.33
N ARG A 419 -4.81 7.89 -15.18
CA ARG A 419 -5.57 7.63 -13.96
C ARG A 419 -5.75 6.14 -13.73
N ILE A 420 -6.07 5.78 -12.48
CA ILE A 420 -6.33 4.41 -12.07
C ILE A 420 -7.74 4.32 -11.54
N GLY A 421 -8.48 3.32 -11.99
CA GLY A 421 -9.78 2.94 -11.47
C GLY A 421 -9.65 1.76 -10.52
N LEU A 422 -10.46 1.72 -9.47
CA LEU A 422 -10.53 0.60 -8.54
C LEU A 422 -11.98 0.12 -8.43
N VAL A 423 -12.17 -1.20 -8.48
CA VAL A 423 -13.47 -1.85 -8.23
C VAL A 423 -13.28 -2.89 -7.12
N PRO A 424 -13.97 -2.77 -5.98
CA PRO A 424 -13.95 -3.79 -4.92
C PRO A 424 -14.49 -5.12 -5.43
N LYS A 425 -13.79 -6.24 -5.15
CA LYS A 425 -14.20 -7.58 -5.62
C LYS A 425 -15.24 -8.27 -4.74
N ASN A 426 -15.27 -7.93 -3.45
CA ASN A 426 -16.14 -8.56 -2.45
C ASN A 426 -16.58 -7.53 -1.41
N GLU A 427 -17.80 -7.66 -0.89
CA GLU A 427 -18.22 -7.03 0.36
C GLU A 427 -17.55 -7.76 1.53
N LEU A 428 -16.50 -7.16 2.09
CA LEU A 428 -15.66 -7.83 3.08
C LEU A 428 -16.13 -7.50 4.50
N VAL A 429 -16.35 -8.54 5.31
CA VAL A 429 -16.70 -8.45 6.73
C VAL A 429 -15.43 -8.20 7.54
N GLY A 430 -15.05 -6.93 7.70
CA GLY A 430 -14.07 -6.55 8.72
C GLY A 430 -14.75 -5.99 9.96
N SER A 431 -14.04 -5.96 11.08
CA SER A 431 -14.58 -5.45 12.35
C SER A 431 -13.73 -4.35 12.94
N LEU A 432 -14.35 -3.20 13.20
CA LEU A 432 -13.75 -2.11 13.99
C LEU A 432 -13.59 -2.48 15.48
N SER A 433 -14.26 -3.53 15.96
CA SER A 433 -14.20 -3.95 17.37
C SER A 433 -12.86 -4.56 17.78
N LYS A 434 -11.94 -4.76 16.82
CA LYS A 434 -10.64 -5.42 17.02
C LYS A 434 -9.44 -4.48 16.94
N CYS A 435 -9.72 -3.18 16.91
CA CYS A 435 -8.72 -2.13 17.02
C CYS A 435 -8.18 -2.06 18.45
N ALA A 436 -6.91 -1.68 18.60
CA ALA A 436 -6.37 -1.37 19.92
C ALA A 436 -7.21 -0.29 20.61
N GLU A 437 -7.41 -0.44 21.92
CA GLU A 437 -8.18 0.53 22.70
C GLU A 437 -7.49 1.90 22.71
N VAL A 438 -8.30 2.96 22.58
CA VAL A 438 -7.83 4.33 22.67
C VAL A 438 -7.67 4.71 24.15
N PRO A 439 -6.48 5.08 24.62
CA PRO A 439 -6.27 5.47 26.01
C PRO A 439 -7.01 6.77 26.35
N ILE A 440 -7.56 6.84 27.55
CA ILE A 440 -8.19 8.06 28.08
C ILE A 440 -7.10 8.90 28.76
N CYS A 441 -6.86 10.11 28.25
CA CYS A 441 -5.85 11.01 28.79
C CYS A 441 -6.33 11.70 30.07
N ILE A 442 -5.39 11.94 30.99
CA ILE A 442 -5.66 12.56 32.29
C ILE A 442 -5.02 13.96 32.38
N GLY A 443 -5.67 14.87 33.11
CA GLY A 443 -5.15 16.23 33.30
C GLY A 443 -5.05 17.02 32.00
N ASP A 444 -3.87 17.59 31.75
CA ASP A 444 -3.56 18.40 30.56
C ASP A 444 -2.89 17.58 29.44
N GLN A 445 -2.90 16.25 29.54
CA GLN A 445 -2.36 15.39 28.49
C GLN A 445 -3.16 15.54 27.19
N VAL A 446 -2.45 15.47 26.07
CA VAL A 446 -3.05 15.49 24.74
C VAL A 446 -2.90 14.10 24.13
N TYR A 447 -4.00 13.54 23.66
CA TYR A 447 -3.98 12.29 22.92
C TYR A 447 -3.26 12.48 21.58
N GLU A 448 -2.26 11.64 21.30
CA GLU A 448 -1.55 11.60 20.02
C GLU A 448 -1.96 10.35 19.23
N PRO A 449 -2.88 10.48 18.24
CA PRO A 449 -3.37 9.34 17.47
C PRO A 449 -2.26 8.61 16.70
N ALA A 450 -1.19 9.29 16.27
CA ALA A 450 -0.13 8.64 15.51
C ALA A 450 0.63 7.57 16.32
N LEU A 451 0.68 7.75 17.64
CA LEU A 451 1.40 6.88 18.57
C LEU A 451 0.47 6.02 19.42
N ASN A 452 -0.84 6.30 19.38
CA ASN A 452 -1.86 5.73 20.26
C ASN A 452 -1.49 5.85 21.76
N VAL A 453 -0.98 7.03 22.18
CA VAL A 453 -0.60 7.32 23.57
C VAL A 453 -1.04 8.72 23.98
N CYS A 454 -1.18 8.92 25.29
CA CYS A 454 -1.34 10.24 25.88
C CYS A 454 0.03 10.87 26.11
N VAL A 455 0.26 12.03 25.51
CA VAL A 455 1.53 12.77 25.63
C VAL A 455 1.39 13.82 26.71
N ASP A 456 2.39 13.89 27.59
CA ASP A 456 2.44 14.90 28.64
C ASP A 456 2.60 16.32 28.04
N PRO A 457 1.98 17.34 28.67
CA PRO A 457 2.16 18.71 28.23
C PRO A 457 3.62 19.16 28.38
N MET A 458 4.11 19.95 27.43
CA MET A 458 5.48 20.50 27.46
C MET A 458 5.60 21.63 28.50
N CYS A 459 5.68 21.28 29.79
CA CYS A 459 5.76 22.26 30.87
C CYS A 459 7.04 23.10 30.84
N SER A 460 8.11 22.60 30.22
CA SER A 460 9.39 23.29 30.07
C SER A 460 9.34 24.54 29.19
N ILE A 461 8.27 24.72 28.39
CA ILE A 461 8.05 25.97 27.62
C ILE A 461 7.84 27.16 28.58
N TRP A 462 7.35 26.91 29.80
CA TRP A 462 7.12 27.93 30.80
C TRP A 462 8.24 27.89 31.86
N LEU A 463 9.02 28.97 31.97
CA LEU A 463 10.24 29.10 32.78
C LEU A 463 10.13 28.62 34.25
N MET A 464 8.92 28.54 34.80
CA MET A 464 8.67 28.21 36.20
C MET A 464 7.63 27.10 36.42
N LYS A 465 7.16 26.44 35.36
CA LYS A 465 6.26 25.30 35.50
C LYS A 465 7.03 23.98 35.48
N ARG A 466 6.49 22.98 36.19
CA ARG A 466 6.94 21.59 36.16
C ARG A 466 5.73 20.69 35.98
N LEU A 467 5.95 19.53 35.38
CA LEU A 467 4.92 18.51 35.25
C LEU A 467 4.65 17.88 36.61
N ASN A 468 3.40 17.88 37.06
CA ASN A 468 2.96 17.03 38.17
C ASN A 468 2.78 15.59 37.62
N PRO A 469 3.52 14.58 38.13
CA PRO A 469 3.47 13.22 37.58
C PRO A 469 2.15 12.47 37.85
N GLU A 470 1.40 12.87 38.87
CA GLU A 470 0.13 12.23 39.24
C GLU A 470 -1.05 12.84 38.48
N LEU A 471 -1.14 14.17 38.48
CA LEU A 471 -2.24 14.88 37.82
C LEU A 471 -1.98 15.14 36.33
N ARG A 472 -0.73 15.00 35.88
CA ARG A 472 -0.28 15.30 34.50
C ARG A 472 -0.64 16.73 34.04
N ILE A 473 -0.61 17.67 34.97
CA ILE A 473 -0.86 19.11 34.77
C ILE A 473 0.45 19.89 34.97
N CYS A 474 0.61 21.00 34.25
CA CYS A 474 1.76 21.88 34.46
C CYS A 474 1.53 22.84 35.63
N GLU A 475 2.17 22.55 36.77
CA GLU A 475 2.07 23.35 37.98
C GLU A 475 3.26 24.30 38.16
N THR A 476 3.01 25.46 38.76
CA THR A 476 4.07 26.38 39.17
C THR A 476 4.95 25.70 40.22
N SER A 477 6.26 25.66 39.96
CA SER A 477 7.23 25.05 40.87
C SER A 477 7.16 25.66 42.27
N PHE A 478 7.35 24.83 43.28
CA PHE A 478 7.35 25.27 44.69
C PHE A 478 8.35 26.39 44.95
N PHE A 479 9.55 26.29 44.36
CA PHE A 479 10.57 27.35 44.44
C PHE A 479 10.12 28.66 43.81
N ALA A 480 9.42 28.62 42.67
CA ALA A 480 8.85 29.82 42.06
C ALA A 480 7.79 30.46 42.96
N LYS A 481 6.91 29.65 43.56
CA LYS A 481 5.92 30.14 44.54
C LYS A 481 6.61 30.85 45.70
N ILE A 482 7.62 30.23 46.32
CA ILE A 482 8.40 30.85 47.41
C ILE A 482 9.07 32.15 46.94
N LEU A 483 9.76 32.13 45.79
CA LEU A 483 10.47 33.30 45.27
C LEU A 483 9.52 34.48 45.05
N PHE A 484 8.38 34.25 44.37
CA PHE A 484 7.40 35.31 44.15
C PHE A 484 6.81 35.83 45.46
N THR A 485 6.42 34.95 46.37
CA THR A 485 5.89 35.38 47.68
C THR A 485 6.92 36.17 48.48
N THR A 486 8.19 35.82 48.40
CA THR A 486 9.29 36.53 49.07
C THR A 486 9.51 37.90 48.44
N ILE A 487 9.59 37.99 47.11
CA ILE A 487 9.75 39.27 46.38
C ILE A 487 8.57 40.21 46.70
N ILE A 488 7.33 39.71 46.60
CA ILE A 488 6.13 40.49 46.91
C ILE A 488 6.17 40.97 48.36
N SER A 489 6.52 40.10 49.31
CA SER A 489 6.59 40.47 50.73
C SER A 489 7.65 41.55 50.99
N VAL A 490 8.83 41.45 50.35
CA VAL A 490 9.90 42.45 50.46
C VAL A 490 9.46 43.79 49.86
N LEU A 491 8.81 43.79 48.70
CA LEU A 491 8.29 45.00 48.06
C LEU A 491 7.23 45.69 48.94
N VAL A 492 6.32 44.92 49.54
CA VAL A 492 5.30 45.44 50.46
C VAL A 492 5.95 46.04 51.71
N ILE A 493 6.94 45.36 52.32
CA ILE A 493 7.67 45.90 53.48
C ILE A 493 8.41 47.19 53.12
N ALA A 494 9.05 47.23 51.95
CA ALA A 494 9.73 48.42 51.45
C ALA A 494 8.75 49.59 51.23
N GLU A 495 7.56 49.33 50.69
CA GLU A 495 6.50 50.33 50.52
C GLU A 495 6.03 50.88 51.88
N PHE A 496 5.78 50.00 52.85
CA PHE A 496 5.43 50.42 54.22
C PHE A 496 6.53 51.27 54.86
N TYR A 497 7.80 50.88 54.71
CA TYR A 497 8.92 51.63 55.24
C TYR A 497 9.06 53.01 54.57
N CYS A 498 8.96 53.07 53.23
CA CYS A 498 8.97 54.33 52.48
C CYS A 498 7.81 55.25 52.89
N ASN A 499 6.61 54.71 53.09
CA ASN A 499 5.46 55.50 53.56
C ASN A 499 5.66 56.00 55.00
N PHE A 500 6.21 55.15 55.88
CA PHE A 500 6.56 55.56 57.25
C PHE A 500 7.63 56.64 57.27
N ALA A 501 8.72 56.46 56.52
CA ALA A 501 9.80 57.43 56.37
C ALA A 501 9.27 58.75 55.79
N ARG A 502 8.43 58.71 54.76
CA ARG A 502 7.76 59.89 54.19
C ARG A 502 6.92 60.62 55.25
N ARG A 503 6.09 59.91 56.01
CA ARG A 503 5.29 60.51 57.10
C ARG A 503 6.18 61.12 58.19
N HIS A 504 7.28 60.46 58.53
CA HIS A 504 8.23 60.94 59.54
C HIS A 504 8.96 62.21 59.07
N ILE A 505 9.45 62.22 57.82
CA ILE A 505 10.09 63.40 57.21
C ILE A 505 9.10 64.56 57.15
N LEU A 506 7.86 64.35 56.69
CA LEU A 506 6.82 65.39 56.66
C LEU A 506 6.52 65.97 58.05
N LYS A 507 6.52 65.14 59.10
CA LYS A 507 6.38 65.61 60.48
C LYS A 507 7.57 66.46 60.92
N ILE A 508 8.81 66.06 60.60
CA ILE A 508 10.01 66.83 60.93
C ILE A 508 10.03 68.16 60.18
N THR A 509 9.78 68.17 58.87
CA THR A 509 9.74 69.42 58.10
C THR A 509 8.62 70.35 58.56
N SER A 510 7.44 69.82 58.92
CA SER A 510 6.38 70.66 59.49
C SER A 510 6.78 71.36 60.79
N ARG A 511 7.65 70.73 61.62
CA ARG A 511 8.17 71.32 62.85
C ARG A 511 9.30 72.32 62.63
N LEU A 512 10.03 72.22 61.52
CA LEU A 512 11.11 73.13 61.16
C LEU A 512 10.62 74.37 60.39
N CYS A 513 9.39 74.34 59.88
CA CYS A 513 8.74 75.47 59.19
C CYS A 513 7.76 76.27 60.09
N GLN A 514 7.60 75.88 61.36
CA GLN A 514 7.05 76.72 62.43
C GLN A 514 8.20 77.41 63.16
#